data_AF-A0A2A4W995-F1
#
_entry.id   AF-A0A2A4W995-F1
#
_cell.length_a   1.000
_cell.length_b   1.000
_cell.length_c   1.000
_cell.angle_alpha   90.00
_cell.angle_beta   90.00
_cell.angle_gamma   90.00
#
_symmetry.space_group_name_H-M   'P 1'
#
loop_
_entity.id
_entity.type
_entity.pdbx_description
1 polymer ?
#
loop_
_entity_poly.entity_id
_entity_poly.type
_entity_poly.pdbx_seq_one_letter_code
_entity_poly.pdbx_strand_id
1 'polypeptide(L)'
;MPSYSEERKASVLKKMLPPHNQSVAEVSREEGISDATLYNWRTQAKQQGSPVPGSGKTSDQWSAEAKLAVVIETAALNESELSQYCREKGLYPEQVKEWKAACIQGQLLEVERRQQDREQARKDKKRIKALERERHRKEKALAETAAT
;
A
#
# COMPACT_ATOMS: atom_id res chain seq x y z
N MET A 1 -1.49 -5.23 -38.39
CA MET A 1 -0.69 -5.50 -37.18
C MET A 1 -0.16 -6.91 -37.28
N PRO A 2 1.15 -7.17 -37.15
CA PRO A 2 1.65 -8.55 -37.14
C PRO A 2 1.00 -9.27 -35.96
N SER A 3 0.21 -10.30 -36.25
CA SER A 3 -0.37 -11.14 -35.21
C SER A 3 0.73 -12.06 -34.68
N TYR A 4 1.26 -11.75 -33.50
CA TYR A 4 2.20 -12.64 -32.82
C TYR A 4 1.43 -13.89 -32.33
N SER A 5 1.99 -15.08 -32.57
CA SER A 5 1.41 -16.32 -32.06
C SER A 5 1.43 -16.34 -30.53
N GLU A 6 0.46 -17.03 -29.92
CA GLU A 6 0.38 -17.17 -28.45
C GLU A 6 1.65 -17.82 -27.88
N GLU A 7 2.24 -18.78 -28.58
CA GLU A 7 3.52 -19.40 -28.21
C GLU A 7 4.68 -18.39 -28.15
N ARG A 8 4.73 -17.46 -29.11
CA ARG A 8 5.74 -16.42 -29.13
C ARG A 8 5.53 -15.42 -27.99
N LYS A 9 4.28 -15.01 -27.74
CA LYS A 9 3.95 -14.14 -26.60
C LYS A 9 4.36 -14.77 -25.27
N ALA A 10 4.02 -16.05 -25.07
CA ALA A 10 4.35 -16.78 -23.86
C ALA A 10 5.88 -16.92 -23.65
N SER A 11 6.62 -17.24 -24.71
CA SER A 11 8.08 -17.34 -24.65
C SER A 11 8.74 -16.00 -24.27
N VAL A 12 8.28 -14.90 -24.88
CA VAL A 12 8.77 -13.55 -24.60
C VAL A 12 8.43 -13.11 -23.17
N LEU A 13 7.22 -13.37 -22.69
CA LEU A 13 6.84 -13.08 -21.30
C LEU A 13 7.63 -13.94 -20.29
N LYS A 14 8.00 -15.18 -20.65
CA LYS A 14 8.83 -16.06 -19.82
C LYS A 14 10.24 -15.52 -19.59
N LYS A 15 10.78 -14.73 -20.52
CA LYS A 15 12.08 -14.06 -20.32
C LYS A 15 12.05 -12.98 -19.23
N MET A 16 10.87 -12.40 -19.00
CA MET A 16 10.65 -11.44 -17.91
C MET A 16 10.49 -12.15 -16.55
N LEU A 17 10.18 -13.45 -16.55
CA LEU A 17 10.01 -14.34 -15.39
C LEU A 17 11.34 -14.83 -14.81
N PRO A 18 11.37 -15.16 -13.50
CA PRO A 18 12.46 -15.94 -12.93
C PRO A 18 12.67 -17.21 -13.76
N PRO A 19 13.94 -17.60 -14.02
CA PRO A 19 15.18 -17.09 -13.43
C PRO A 19 15.81 -15.88 -14.16
N HIS A 20 15.28 -15.49 -15.33
CA HIS A 20 15.93 -14.50 -16.21
C HIS A 20 15.68 -13.06 -15.78
N ASN A 21 14.48 -12.72 -15.28
CA ASN A 21 14.11 -11.41 -14.75
C ASN A 21 14.48 -10.22 -15.66
N GLN A 22 14.47 -10.41 -16.99
CA GLN A 22 14.83 -9.35 -17.93
C GLN A 22 13.80 -8.22 -17.91
N SER A 23 14.27 -6.98 -18.01
CA SER A 23 13.42 -5.80 -18.09
C SER A 23 12.71 -5.71 -19.45
N VAL A 24 11.57 -5.00 -19.49
CA VAL A 24 10.82 -4.78 -20.73
C VAL A 24 11.72 -4.13 -21.81
N ALA A 25 12.61 -3.21 -21.42
CA ALA A 25 13.52 -2.54 -22.33
C ALA A 25 14.59 -3.48 -22.91
N GLU A 26 15.08 -4.45 -22.13
CA GLU A 26 16.02 -5.47 -22.61
C GLU A 26 15.34 -6.43 -23.57
N VAL A 27 14.16 -6.94 -23.20
CA VAL A 27 13.36 -7.83 -24.06
C VAL A 27 12.94 -7.12 -25.34
N SER A 28 12.62 -5.82 -25.27
CA SER A 28 12.30 -5.01 -26.45
C SER A 28 13.46 -4.96 -27.45
N ARG A 29 14.69 -4.75 -26.97
CA ARG A 29 15.90 -4.74 -27.79
C ARG A 29 16.25 -6.12 -28.34
N GLU A 30 16.08 -7.17 -27.55
CA GLU A 30 16.43 -8.54 -27.92
C GLU A 30 15.44 -9.13 -28.95
N GLU A 31 14.13 -8.90 -28.74
CA GLU A 31 13.07 -9.49 -29.57
C GLU A 31 12.59 -8.57 -30.70
N GLY A 32 13.03 -7.30 -30.71
CA GLY A 32 12.58 -6.30 -31.68
C GLY A 32 11.09 -5.95 -31.53
N ILE A 33 10.54 -6.10 -30.33
CA ILE A 33 9.12 -5.83 -30.01
C ILE A 33 9.05 -4.48 -29.28
N SER A 34 8.11 -3.62 -29.65
CA SER A 34 7.96 -2.33 -28.98
C SER A 34 7.63 -2.49 -27.48
N ASP A 35 8.17 -1.61 -26.64
CA ASP A 35 7.86 -1.60 -25.20
C ASP A 35 6.35 -1.57 -24.95
N ALA A 36 5.61 -0.75 -25.71
CA ALA A 36 4.16 -0.63 -25.61
C ALA A 36 3.43 -1.97 -25.82
N THR A 37 3.88 -2.77 -26.79
CA THR A 37 3.30 -4.10 -27.06
C THR A 37 3.58 -5.06 -25.90
N LEU A 38 4.80 -5.05 -25.36
CA LEU A 38 5.19 -5.88 -24.22
C LEU A 38 4.41 -5.53 -22.95
N TYR A 39 4.19 -4.23 -22.69
CA TYR A 39 3.33 -3.77 -21.59
C TYR A 39 1.88 -4.23 -21.74
N ASN A 40 1.35 -4.21 -22.97
CA ASN A 40 0.00 -4.69 -23.26
C ASN A 40 -0.15 -6.19 -23.02
N TRP A 41 0.78 -7.01 -23.51
CA TRP A 41 0.75 -8.46 -23.28
C TRP A 41 0.87 -8.82 -21.81
N ARG A 42 1.69 -8.10 -21.08
CA ARG A 42 1.81 -8.27 -19.64
C ARG A 42 0.51 -7.92 -18.90
N THR A 43 -0.16 -6.85 -19.32
CA THR A 43 -1.45 -6.46 -18.77
C THR A 43 -2.52 -7.52 -19.05
N GLN A 44 -2.54 -8.07 -20.27
CA GLN A 44 -3.46 -9.15 -20.65
C GLN A 44 -3.18 -10.45 -19.88
N ALA A 45 -1.91 -10.86 -19.75
CA ALA A 45 -1.53 -12.03 -18.96
C ALA A 45 -1.94 -11.89 -17.48
N LYS A 46 -1.85 -10.67 -16.93
CA LYS A 46 -2.30 -10.35 -15.57
C LYS A 46 -3.83 -10.46 -15.43
N GLN A 47 -4.59 -9.97 -16.40
CA GLN A 47 -6.06 -10.08 -16.41
C GLN A 47 -6.54 -11.54 -16.52
N GLN A 48 -5.74 -12.39 -17.16
CA GLN A 48 -6.01 -13.83 -17.29
C GLN A 48 -5.53 -14.65 -16.07
N GLY A 49 -5.07 -14.00 -15.00
CA GLY A 49 -4.66 -14.66 -13.76
C GLY A 49 -3.30 -15.36 -13.81
N SER A 50 -2.49 -15.10 -14.85
CA SER A 50 -1.14 -15.66 -14.97
C SER A 50 -0.15 -14.84 -14.12
N PRO A 51 0.76 -15.48 -13.34
CA PRO A 51 1.77 -14.75 -12.58
C PRO A 51 2.73 -14.05 -13.54
N VAL A 52 2.73 -12.71 -13.53
CA VAL A 52 3.62 -11.88 -14.37
C VAL A 52 4.54 -11.02 -13.48
N PRO A 53 5.87 -11.07 -13.67
CA PRO A 53 6.86 -10.28 -12.94
C PRO A 53 6.89 -8.82 -13.39
N GLY A 54 7.72 -8.08 -12.66
CA GLY A 54 7.61 -6.68 -12.30
C GLY A 54 7.14 -5.65 -13.32
N SER A 55 6.30 -4.75 -12.81
CA SER A 55 6.38 -3.34 -13.13
C SER A 55 7.15 -2.84 -11.94
N GLY A 56 8.34 -2.27 -12.18
CA GLY A 56 8.79 -1.26 -11.25
C GLY A 56 7.60 -0.32 -11.01
N LYS A 57 7.19 -0.16 -9.74
CA LYS A 57 5.94 0.49 -9.27
C LYS A 57 4.74 -0.48 -9.34
N THR A 58 4.06 -0.84 -8.25
CA THR A 58 3.78 -0.10 -7.01
C THR A 58 3.53 -1.08 -5.85
N SER A 59 4.16 -0.81 -4.71
CA SER A 59 3.71 -1.26 -3.38
C SER A 59 2.18 -1.08 -3.19
N ASP A 60 1.55 -0.14 -3.89
CA ASP A 60 0.12 0.22 -3.79
C ASP A 60 -0.90 -0.82 -4.28
N GLN A 61 -0.48 -1.90 -4.94
CA GLN A 61 -1.42 -2.92 -5.43
C GLN A 61 -1.61 -4.11 -4.48
N TRP A 62 -0.80 -4.20 -3.43
CA TRP A 62 -0.93 -5.23 -2.40
C TRP A 62 -1.86 -4.73 -1.30
N SER A 63 -2.86 -5.53 -0.92
CA SER A 63 -3.71 -5.21 0.22
C SER A 63 -2.88 -5.13 1.51
N ALA A 64 -3.37 -4.41 2.52
CA ALA A 64 -2.67 -4.30 3.80
C ALA A 64 -2.46 -5.67 4.45
N GLU A 65 -3.44 -6.58 4.32
CA GLU A 65 -3.37 -7.96 4.81
C GLU A 65 -2.29 -8.76 4.08
N ALA A 66 -2.19 -8.62 2.75
CA ALA A 66 -1.19 -9.32 1.95
C ALA A 66 0.23 -8.81 2.27
N LYS A 67 0.41 -7.50 2.46
CA LYS A 67 1.68 -6.91 2.91
C LYS A 67 2.08 -7.46 4.29
N LEU A 68 1.13 -7.53 5.21
CA LEU A 68 1.37 -8.05 6.55
C LEU A 68 1.75 -9.54 6.51
N ALA A 69 1.06 -10.36 5.71
CA ALA A 69 1.37 -11.78 5.56
C ALA A 69 2.82 -11.98 5.07
N VAL A 70 3.25 -11.22 4.06
CA VAL A 70 4.64 -11.26 3.58
C VAL A 70 5.63 -10.87 4.68
N VAL A 71 5.36 -9.81 5.44
CA VAL A 71 6.23 -9.39 6.56
C VAL A 71 6.33 -10.47 7.64
N ILE A 72 5.25 -11.20 7.93
CA ILE A 72 5.23 -12.30 8.89
C ILE A 72 6.01 -13.51 8.37
N GLU A 73 5.74 -13.94 7.14
CA GLU A 73 6.41 -15.09 6.49
C GLU A 73 7.93 -14.86 6.39
N THR A 74 8.33 -13.63 6.12
CA THR A 74 9.74 -13.26 5.96
C THR A 74 10.44 -12.91 7.28
N ALA A 75 9.75 -12.90 8.41
CA ALA A 75 10.29 -12.42 9.68
C ALA A 75 11.47 -13.26 10.21
N ALA A 76 11.47 -14.56 9.93
CA ALA A 76 12.51 -15.50 10.36
C ALA A 76 13.57 -15.79 9.27
N LEU A 77 13.38 -15.27 8.06
CA LEU A 77 14.27 -15.55 6.93
C LEU A 77 15.55 -14.73 7.05
N ASN A 78 16.68 -15.34 6.67
CA ASN A 78 17.94 -14.63 6.48
C ASN A 78 17.95 -13.85 5.15
N GLU A 79 18.98 -13.03 4.90
CA GLU A 79 19.02 -12.18 3.70
C GLU A 79 19.00 -12.96 2.37
N SER A 80 19.60 -14.16 2.36
CA SER A 80 19.63 -15.03 1.17
C SER A 80 18.27 -15.66 0.88
N GLU A 81 17.59 -16.14 1.92
CA GLU A 81 16.24 -16.71 1.86
C GLU A 81 15.20 -15.64 1.51
N LEU A 82 15.33 -14.45 2.11
CA LEU A 82 14.49 -13.30 1.76
C LEU A 82 14.64 -12.95 0.28
N SER A 83 15.87 -12.95 -0.24
CA SER A 83 16.15 -12.67 -1.65
C SER A 83 15.54 -13.72 -2.58
N GLN A 84 15.57 -15.00 -2.20
CA GLN A 84 14.92 -16.08 -2.96
C GLN A 84 13.40 -15.95 -2.94
N TYR A 85 12.81 -15.79 -1.74
CA TYR A 85 11.38 -15.55 -1.56
C TYR A 85 10.89 -14.35 -2.39
N CYS A 86 11.65 -13.25 -2.37
CA CYS A 86 11.34 -12.04 -3.13
C CYS A 86 11.35 -12.32 -4.64
N ARG A 87 12.32 -13.08 -5.16
CA ARG A 87 12.37 -13.46 -6.59
C ARG A 87 11.18 -14.32 -6.99
N GLU A 88 10.76 -15.27 -6.16
CA GLU A 88 9.60 -16.13 -6.41
C GLU A 88 8.28 -15.35 -6.42
N LYS A 89 8.15 -14.37 -5.52
CA LYS A 89 6.94 -13.57 -5.36
C LYS A 89 6.92 -12.29 -6.22
N GLY A 90 7.99 -12.01 -6.96
CA GLY A 90 8.12 -10.79 -7.76
C GLY A 90 8.22 -9.51 -6.90
N LEU A 91 8.81 -9.61 -5.72
CA LEU A 91 9.04 -8.54 -4.76
C LEU A 91 10.53 -8.16 -4.69
N TYR A 92 10.81 -7.00 -4.12
CA TYR A 92 12.17 -6.60 -3.75
C TYR A 92 12.34 -6.67 -2.22
N PRO A 93 13.50 -7.15 -1.72
CA PRO A 93 13.79 -7.19 -0.28
C PRO A 93 13.57 -5.85 0.42
N GLU A 94 13.87 -4.74 -0.27
CA GLU A 94 13.68 -3.37 0.22
C GLU A 94 12.21 -3.06 0.48
N GLN A 95 11.28 -3.56 -0.34
CA GLN A 95 9.84 -3.37 -0.14
C GLN A 95 9.34 -4.09 1.11
N VAL A 96 9.83 -5.30 1.34
CA VAL A 96 9.49 -6.07 2.55
C VAL A 96 10.02 -5.35 3.80
N LYS A 97 11.24 -4.81 3.74
CA LYS A 97 11.82 -3.98 4.81
C LYS A 97 10.99 -2.71 5.05
N GLU A 98 10.55 -2.03 3.99
CA GLU A 98 9.71 -0.84 4.08
C GLU A 98 8.34 -1.15 4.70
N TRP A 99 7.69 -2.24 4.31
CA TRP A 99 6.42 -2.67 4.90
C TRP A 99 6.57 -3.04 6.38
N LYS A 100 7.66 -3.73 6.74
CA LYS A 100 7.98 -4.01 8.14
C LYS A 100 8.12 -2.72 8.96
N ALA A 101 8.87 -1.75 8.44
CA ALA A 101 9.02 -0.45 9.09
C ALA A 101 7.68 0.30 9.22
N ALA A 102 6.87 0.32 8.16
CA ALA A 102 5.55 0.94 8.15
C ALA A 102 4.59 0.28 9.16
N CYS A 103 4.62 -1.04 9.33
CA CYS A 103 3.83 -1.74 10.35
C CYS A 103 4.22 -1.29 11.76
N ILE A 104 5.52 -1.18 12.05
CA ILE A 104 6.01 -0.76 13.37
C ILE A 104 5.68 0.72 13.63
N GLN A 105 5.94 1.59 12.64
CA GLN A 105 5.67 3.02 12.75
C GLN A 105 4.18 3.33 12.87
N GLY A 106 3.34 2.63 12.11
CA GLY A 106 1.89 2.76 12.18
C GLY A 106 1.36 2.50 13.58
N GLN A 107 1.91 1.50 14.27
CA GLN A 107 1.53 1.19 15.64
C GLN A 107 1.95 2.28 16.64
N LEU A 108 3.15 2.85 16.48
CA LEU A 108 3.63 3.94 17.34
C LEU A 108 2.79 5.22 17.14
N LEU A 109 2.54 5.60 15.89
CA LEU A 109 1.73 6.76 15.53
C LEU A 109 0.28 6.61 16.01
N GLU A 110 -0.29 5.40 15.99
CA GLU A 110 -1.64 5.16 16.49
C GLU A 110 -1.74 5.41 18.01
N VAL A 111 -0.73 4.98 18.78
CA VAL A 111 -0.68 5.21 20.22
C VAL A 111 -0.58 6.71 20.53
N GLU A 112 0.30 7.43 19.84
CA GLU A 112 0.45 8.89 20.00
C GLU A 112 -0.85 9.62 19.63
N ARG A 113 -1.47 9.26 18.51
CA ARG A 113 -2.73 9.83 18.06
C ARG A 113 -3.87 9.59 19.06
N ARG A 114 -3.99 8.37 19.60
CA ARG A 114 -4.99 8.06 20.64
C ARG A 114 -4.78 8.90 21.91
N GLN A 115 -3.53 9.18 22.29
CA GLN A 115 -3.25 10.05 23.43
C GLN A 115 -3.67 11.50 23.14
N GLN A 116 -3.32 12.04 21.99
CA GLN A 116 -3.72 13.38 21.56
C GLN A 116 -5.25 13.53 21.49
N ASP A 117 -5.95 12.55 20.89
CA ASP A 117 -7.41 12.55 20.79
C ASP A 117 -8.05 12.54 22.19
N ARG A 118 -7.49 11.78 23.14
CA ARG A 118 -7.97 11.73 24.53
C ARG A 118 -7.77 13.06 25.26
N GLU A 119 -6.65 13.73 25.05
CA GLU A 119 -6.40 15.05 25.61
C GLU A 119 -7.33 16.10 25.02
N GLN A 120 -7.53 16.06 23.70
CA GLN A 120 -8.41 16.96 22.99
C GLN A 120 -9.85 16.79 23.47
N ALA A 121 -10.34 15.55 23.56
CA ALA A 121 -11.67 15.24 24.09
C ALA A 121 -11.86 15.74 25.53
N ARG A 122 -10.82 15.69 26.37
CA ARG A 122 -10.85 16.26 27.74
C ARG A 122 -10.97 17.78 27.72
N LYS A 123 -10.21 18.46 26.85
CA LYS A 123 -10.27 19.93 26.69
C LYS A 123 -11.65 20.35 26.18
N ASP A 124 -12.18 19.67 25.18
CA ASP A 124 -13.48 19.97 24.59
C ASP A 124 -14.60 19.75 25.60
N LYS A 125 -14.58 18.65 26.36
CA LYS A 125 -15.56 18.39 27.42
C LYS A 125 -15.56 19.47 28.50
N LYS A 126 -14.39 20.02 28.87
CA LYS A 126 -14.30 21.15 29.81
C LYS A 126 -14.89 22.42 29.22
N ARG A 127 -14.60 22.70 27.94
CA ARG A 127 -15.09 23.88 27.23
C ARG A 127 -16.61 23.85 27.06
N ILE A 128 -17.17 22.71 26.67
CA ILE A 128 -18.62 22.49 26.57
C ILE A 128 -19.30 22.80 27.91
N LYS A 129 -18.83 22.20 29.02
CA LYS A 129 -19.40 22.46 30.34
C LYS A 129 -19.34 23.94 30.77
N ALA A 130 -18.25 24.63 30.42
CA ALA A 130 -18.11 26.05 30.74
C ALA A 130 -19.12 26.90 29.94
N LEU A 131 -19.25 26.62 28.64
CA LEU A 131 -20.19 27.30 27.75
C LEU A 131 -21.64 27.02 28.15
N GLU A 132 -21.99 25.79 28.51
CA GLU A 132 -23.32 25.42 29.01
C GLU A 132 -23.70 26.21 30.27
N ARG A 133 -22.77 26.35 31.23
CA ARG A 133 -22.99 27.14 32.45
C ARG A 133 -23.13 28.63 32.17
N GLU A 134 -22.40 29.16 31.19
CA GLU A 134 -22.52 30.55 30.79
C GLU A 134 -23.87 30.80 30.10
N ARG A 135 -24.28 29.91 29.20
CA ARG A 135 -25.59 29.95 28.55
C ARG A 135 -26.73 29.95 29.56
N HIS A 136 -26.72 29.01 30.51
CA HIS A 136 -27.77 28.92 31.52
C HIS A 136 -27.83 30.19 32.39
N ARG A 137 -26.69 30.80 32.72
CA ARG A 137 -26.67 32.07 33.46
C ARG A 137 -27.27 33.22 32.65
N LYS A 138 -26.93 33.31 31.36
CA LYS A 138 -27.48 34.34 30.46
C LYS A 138 -28.99 34.15 30.24
N GLU A 139 -29.44 32.92 30.02
CA GLU A 139 -30.86 32.60 29.86
C GLU A 139 -31.67 32.93 31.11
N LYS A 140 -31.13 32.66 32.31
CA LYS A 140 -31.77 33.04 33.57
C LYS A 140 -31.89 34.56 33.73
N ALA A 141 -30.82 35.31 33.44
CA ALA A 141 -30.85 36.78 33.52
C ALA A 141 -31.85 37.39 32.52
N LEU A 142 -31.94 36.83 31.31
CA LEU A 142 -32.93 37.20 30.28
C LEU A 142 -34.37 36.91 30.74
N ALA A 143 -34.61 35.76 31.38
CA ALA A 143 -35.93 35.41 31.90
C ALA A 143 -36.37 36.35 33.04
N GLU A 144 -35.45 36.73 33.93
CA GLU A 144 -35.75 37.66 35.03
C GLU A 144 -36.05 39.08 34.53
N THR A 145 -35.38 39.54 33.45
CA THR A 145 -35.67 40.85 32.82
C THR A 145 -36.94 40.84 31.97
N ALA A 146 -37.37 39.70 31.44
CA ALA A 146 -38.63 39.60 30.69
C ALA A 146 -39.87 39.43 31.58
N ALA A 147 -39.69 39.04 32.84
CA ALA A 147 -40.76 38.85 33.83
C ALA A 147 -40.99 40.07 34.74
N THR A 148 -40.23 41.16 34.53
CA THR A 148 -40.38 42.47 35.20
C THR A 148 -40.97 43.50 34.24
#